data_AF-A0AAD9JTV5-F1
#
_entry.id   AF-A0AAD9JTV5-F1
#
_cell.length_a   1.000
_cell.length_b   1.000
_cell.length_c   1.000
_cell.angle_alpha   90.00
_cell.angle_beta   90.00
_cell.angle_gamma   90.00
#
_symmetry.space_group_name_H-M   'P 1'
#
loop_
_entity.id
_entity.type
_entity.pdbx_description
1 polymer ?
#
loop_
_entity_poly.entity_id
_entity_poly.type
_entity_poly.pdbx_seq_one_letter_code
_entity_poly.pdbx_strand_id
1 'polypeptide(L)'
;MVLVLLSMVGKESVDAWENFHGALPIQMTFENVSSEPCTFALLRDAYKRQGYFPRGGKWLMREDVPYFQPQICKFRYPRVSNSFMTKCISKANVSYVLTMGDSTGGMYSDALRRTLTIKSKRFISEEQKEDGFLPDKDYFTREMPDEVAQYVTTKFRFCKGCASKLHRAKFYIENSLNFLNIEHIAQTMILDDSLQLTFPSYKGAAKVMDKVWAITTQELILRYYLKDKHPDVFLIFLPFVHAKGNIRLSRLPMEIKYFKGLVEEYLPNTTKLFYITSYGEFEKERKSSEWYKHLFEGMLARDKIDKMNRILYDVLEDDLLKRDGRYFGFFDLIDISEDRGNWSTDSVHMEVVWYESIMSMFWETYCNSVLLNMF
;
A
#
# COMPACT_ATOMS: atom_id res chain seq x y z
N MET A 1 -70.12 0.62 26.23
CA MET A 1 -70.08 -0.51 25.28
C MET A 1 -69.94 0.10 23.89
N VAL A 2 -68.82 -0.20 23.23
CA VAL A 2 -68.40 0.24 21.87
C VAL A 2 -68.27 1.76 21.65
N LEU A 3 -67.03 2.24 21.58
CA LEU A 3 -66.66 3.40 20.78
C LEU A 3 -65.26 3.14 20.19
N VAL A 4 -65.26 2.87 18.89
CA VAL A 4 -64.08 2.65 18.06
C VAL A 4 -63.49 4.03 17.73
N LEU A 5 -62.30 4.32 18.23
CA LEU A 5 -61.46 5.44 17.82
C LEU A 5 -60.34 4.89 16.93
N LEU A 6 -60.49 5.04 15.62
CA LEU A 6 -59.38 4.93 14.67
C LEU A 6 -58.76 6.32 14.53
N SER A 7 -57.62 6.51 15.18
CA SER A 7 -56.77 7.69 15.03
C SER A 7 -56.06 7.66 13.68
N MET A 8 -56.21 8.74 12.93
CA MET A 8 -55.36 9.11 11.81
C MET A 8 -53.93 9.32 12.32
N VAL A 9 -52.96 8.55 11.80
CA VAL A 9 -51.54 8.86 11.93
C VAL A 9 -51.06 9.34 10.57
N GLY A 10 -50.70 10.62 10.53
CA GLY A 10 -50.08 11.26 9.38
C GLY A 10 -48.75 10.61 9.06
N LYS A 11 -48.56 10.33 7.77
CA LYS A 11 -47.24 10.07 7.19
C LYS A 11 -46.51 11.40 7.12
N GLU A 12 -45.53 11.59 8.00
CA GLU A 12 -44.47 12.58 7.74
C GLU A 12 -43.44 11.96 6.80
N SER A 13 -43.18 12.69 5.72
CA SER A 13 -42.30 12.37 4.62
C SER A 13 -40.83 12.37 5.05
N VAL A 14 -40.16 11.25 4.80
CA VAL A 14 -38.70 11.13 4.80
C VAL A 14 -38.23 11.42 3.38
N ASP A 15 -38.07 12.69 3.03
CA ASP A 15 -37.44 13.12 1.78
C ASP A 15 -36.40 14.19 2.09
N ALA A 16 -35.19 13.75 2.42
CA ALA A 16 -34.04 14.64 2.59
C ALA A 16 -32.70 13.92 2.34
N TRP A 17 -32.58 13.09 1.30
CA TRP A 17 -31.30 12.47 0.89
C TRP A 17 -31.07 12.38 -0.63
N GLU A 18 -31.75 13.19 -1.45
CA GLU A 18 -31.61 13.17 -2.92
C GLU A 18 -31.01 14.42 -3.57
N ASN A 19 -30.28 15.29 -2.84
CA ASN A 19 -29.69 16.51 -3.43
C ASN A 19 -28.17 16.60 -3.28
N PHE A 20 -27.43 15.57 -3.72
CA PHE A 20 -25.96 15.67 -3.94
C PHE A 20 -25.48 14.94 -5.21
N HIS A 21 -26.24 15.01 -6.31
CA HIS A 21 -25.81 14.55 -7.64
C HIS A 21 -26.04 15.61 -8.73
N GLY A 22 -25.61 16.84 -8.45
CA GLY A 22 -25.76 18.00 -9.35
C GLY A 22 -24.45 18.61 -9.85
N ALA A 23 -23.32 17.90 -9.79
CA ALA A 23 -22.14 18.33 -10.53
C ALA A 23 -22.24 17.75 -11.95
N LEU A 24 -22.54 18.62 -12.91
CA LEU A 24 -22.49 18.32 -14.35
C LEU A 24 -21.17 17.59 -14.67
N PRO A 25 -21.17 16.56 -15.54
CA PRO A 25 -19.94 16.01 -16.05
C PRO A 25 -19.25 17.13 -16.83
N ILE A 26 -18.13 17.63 -16.28
CA ILE A 26 -17.20 18.42 -17.07
C ILE A 26 -16.74 17.48 -18.18
N GLN A 27 -17.30 17.63 -19.37
CA GLN A 27 -16.71 17.10 -20.60
C GLN A 27 -15.36 17.80 -20.75
N MET A 28 -14.33 17.23 -20.14
CA MET A 28 -12.96 17.63 -20.37
C MET A 28 -12.62 17.27 -21.81
N THR A 29 -12.64 18.29 -22.67
CA THR A 29 -12.10 18.23 -24.02
C THR A 29 -10.63 17.82 -23.96
N PHE A 30 -10.27 16.85 -24.80
CA PHE A 30 -9.04 16.03 -24.75
C PHE A 30 -7.77 16.76 -25.24
N GLU A 31 -7.52 18.01 -24.83
CA GLU A 31 -6.48 18.84 -25.46
C GLU A 31 -5.22 19.16 -24.64
N ASN A 32 -5.09 18.77 -23.36
CA ASN A 32 -3.87 19.09 -22.60
C ASN A 32 -3.38 17.94 -21.71
N VAL A 33 -2.83 16.87 -22.31
CA VAL A 33 -1.94 15.98 -21.55
C VAL A 33 -0.66 16.76 -21.26
N SER A 34 -0.33 16.96 -19.99
CA SER A 34 0.89 17.67 -19.61
C SER A 34 2.12 17.04 -20.28
N SER A 35 3.00 17.88 -20.84
CA SER A 35 4.26 17.43 -21.44
C SER A 35 5.33 17.11 -20.38
N GLU A 36 5.09 17.46 -19.12
CA GLU A 36 6.05 17.35 -18.04
C GLU A 36 6.17 15.90 -17.54
N PRO A 37 7.39 15.40 -17.26
CA PRO A 37 7.59 14.08 -16.69
C PRO A 37 6.92 13.94 -15.31
N CYS A 38 6.30 12.80 -15.03
CA CYS A 38 5.72 12.55 -13.71
C CYS A 38 6.78 12.61 -12.60
N THR A 39 6.53 13.41 -11.56
CA THR A 39 7.36 13.56 -10.35
C THR A 39 6.49 13.64 -9.11
N PHE A 40 7.05 13.37 -7.92
CA PHE A 40 6.32 13.48 -6.67
C PHE A 40 5.97 14.94 -6.31
N ALA A 41 6.77 15.92 -6.74
CA ALA A 41 6.41 17.33 -6.65
C ALA A 41 5.13 17.65 -7.43
N LEU A 42 4.98 17.14 -8.66
CA LEU A 42 3.76 17.32 -9.45
C LEU A 42 2.55 16.62 -8.84
N LEU A 43 2.75 15.43 -8.27
CA LEU A 43 1.67 14.75 -7.54
C LEU A 43 1.23 15.56 -6.31
N ARG A 44 2.17 16.17 -5.58
CA ARG A 44 1.87 17.08 -4.46
C ARG A 44 1.05 18.28 -4.88
N ASP A 45 1.44 18.94 -5.97
CA ASP A 45 0.66 20.06 -6.53
C ASP A 45 -0.73 19.62 -6.96
N ALA A 46 -0.88 18.39 -7.44
CA ALA A 46 -2.17 17.81 -7.76
C ALA A 46 -3.01 17.53 -6.50
N TYR A 47 -2.44 16.99 -5.41
CA TYR A 47 -3.13 16.84 -4.11
C TYR A 47 -3.69 18.18 -3.64
N LYS A 48 -2.86 19.23 -3.65
CA LYS A 48 -3.26 20.58 -3.23
C LYS A 48 -4.43 21.14 -4.02
N ARG A 49 -4.50 20.86 -5.33
CA ARG A 49 -5.57 21.34 -6.21
C ARG A 49 -6.85 20.52 -6.11
N GLN A 50 -6.73 19.20 -5.93
CA GLN A 50 -7.85 18.27 -5.98
C GLN A 50 -8.42 17.93 -4.59
N GLY A 51 -7.66 18.18 -3.52
CA GLY A 51 -8.00 17.75 -2.17
C GLY A 51 -8.05 16.23 -2.03
N TYR A 52 -7.35 15.49 -2.92
CA TYR A 52 -7.31 14.03 -2.94
C TYR A 52 -6.19 13.50 -3.86
N PHE A 53 -5.96 12.18 -3.84
CA PHE A 53 -5.05 11.51 -4.79
C PHE A 53 -5.48 11.76 -6.27
N PRO A 54 -4.54 12.02 -7.20
CA PRO A 54 -4.85 12.30 -8.58
C PRO A 54 -5.63 11.18 -9.26
N ARG A 55 -6.70 11.61 -9.92
CA ARG A 55 -7.55 10.79 -10.79
C ARG A 55 -7.41 11.23 -12.25
N GLY A 56 -7.95 10.40 -13.14
CA GLY A 56 -8.07 10.70 -14.55
C GLY A 56 -6.83 10.28 -15.34
N GLY A 57 -7.09 9.71 -16.51
CA GLY A 57 -6.08 9.21 -17.41
C GLY A 57 -6.68 8.22 -18.38
N LYS A 58 -5.82 7.47 -19.06
CA LYS A 58 -6.24 6.36 -19.90
C LYS A 58 -5.15 5.32 -19.98
N TRP A 59 -5.57 4.07 -20.03
CA TRP A 59 -4.70 3.00 -20.46
C TRP A 59 -4.42 3.10 -21.95
N LEU A 60 -3.16 2.98 -22.30
CA LEU A 60 -2.64 3.01 -23.66
C LEU A 60 -1.82 1.75 -23.89
N MET A 61 -1.61 1.42 -25.16
CA MET A 61 -0.71 0.35 -25.59
C MET A 61 0.54 0.96 -26.22
N ARG A 62 1.72 0.43 -25.89
CA ARG A 62 2.96 0.72 -26.61
C ARG A 62 3.78 -0.56 -26.70
N GLU A 63 4.13 -0.96 -27.92
CA GLU A 63 4.88 -2.21 -28.16
C GLU A 63 4.22 -3.42 -27.48
N ASP A 64 2.89 -3.51 -27.58
CA ASP A 64 2.05 -4.54 -26.94
C ASP A 64 2.12 -4.61 -25.40
N VAL A 65 2.73 -3.62 -24.76
CA VAL A 65 2.72 -3.45 -23.30
C VAL A 65 1.70 -2.38 -22.92
N PRO A 66 0.68 -2.71 -22.11
CA PRO A 66 -0.24 -1.70 -21.61
C PRO A 66 0.44 -0.82 -20.58
N TYR A 67 0.07 0.46 -20.54
CA TYR A 67 0.51 1.41 -19.51
C TYR A 67 -0.58 2.46 -19.27
N PHE A 68 -0.68 2.96 -18.04
CA PHE A 68 -1.61 4.04 -17.71
C PHE A 68 -0.94 5.40 -17.92
N GLN A 69 -1.58 6.26 -18.71
CA GLN A 69 -1.14 7.63 -18.96
C GLN A 69 -2.06 8.60 -18.21
N PRO A 70 -1.62 9.16 -17.07
CA PRO A 70 -2.40 10.16 -16.33
C PRO A 70 -2.52 11.45 -17.13
N GLN A 71 -3.49 12.30 -16.77
CA GLN A 71 -3.67 13.60 -17.43
C GLN A 71 -2.66 14.66 -16.95
N ILE A 72 -2.19 14.54 -15.71
CA ILE A 72 -1.41 15.58 -15.02
C ILE A 72 0.09 15.58 -15.37
N CYS A 73 0.62 14.51 -15.97
CA CYS A 73 2.02 14.36 -16.30
C CYS A 73 2.22 13.24 -17.33
N LYS A 74 3.43 13.07 -17.85
CA LYS A 74 3.75 12.09 -18.90
C LYS A 74 4.71 11.01 -18.43
N PHE A 75 4.39 9.75 -18.74
CA PHE A 75 5.34 8.65 -18.69
C PHE A 75 6.01 8.46 -20.05
N ARG A 76 7.34 8.40 -20.04
CA ARG A 76 8.19 8.19 -21.19
C ARG A 76 8.30 6.72 -21.53
N TYR A 77 8.22 5.83 -20.54
CA TYR A 77 8.48 4.41 -20.73
C TYR A 77 7.30 3.55 -20.27
N PRO A 78 6.83 2.59 -21.08
CA PRO A 78 5.92 1.56 -20.58
C PRO A 78 6.63 0.66 -19.56
N ARG A 79 7.96 0.52 -19.69
CA ARG A 79 8.86 -0.14 -18.74
C ARG A 79 10.15 0.65 -18.61
N VAL A 80 10.52 1.01 -17.38
CA VAL A 80 11.71 1.82 -17.10
C VAL A 80 12.98 1.11 -17.59
N SER A 81 13.84 1.83 -18.32
CA SER A 81 15.08 1.25 -18.84
C SER A 81 16.12 1.02 -17.74
N ASN A 82 16.95 -0.02 -17.89
CA ASN A 82 17.98 -0.35 -16.91
C ASN A 82 18.97 0.79 -16.68
N SER A 83 19.41 1.49 -17.73
CA SER A 83 20.36 2.60 -17.60
C SER A 83 19.77 3.75 -16.80
N PHE A 84 18.50 4.07 -17.03
CA PHE A 84 17.77 5.09 -16.28
C PHE A 84 17.62 4.69 -14.82
N MET A 85 17.23 3.44 -14.56
CA MET A 85 17.10 2.88 -13.21
C MET A 85 18.43 2.88 -12.45
N THR A 86 19.49 2.35 -13.03
CA THR A 86 20.82 2.30 -12.39
C THR A 86 21.32 3.70 -12.05
N LYS A 87 21.17 4.67 -12.97
CA LYS A 87 21.54 6.07 -12.72
C LYS A 87 20.73 6.67 -11.57
N CYS A 88 19.43 6.39 -11.53
CA CYS A 88 18.52 6.83 -10.49
C CYS A 88 18.87 6.25 -9.12
N ILE A 89 18.97 4.92 -9.00
CA ILE A 89 19.30 4.22 -7.75
C ILE A 89 20.66 4.68 -7.22
N SER A 90 21.66 4.80 -8.11
CA SER A 90 22.99 5.32 -7.77
C SER A 90 22.92 6.75 -7.23
N LYS A 91 22.24 7.66 -7.94
CA LYS A 91 22.09 9.06 -7.52
C LYS A 91 21.32 9.19 -6.21
N ALA A 92 20.32 8.35 -5.98
CA ALA A 92 19.52 8.33 -4.77
C ALA A 92 20.18 7.59 -3.59
N ASN A 93 21.29 6.89 -3.84
CA ASN A 93 21.96 6.01 -2.88
C ASN A 93 21.00 4.99 -2.23
N VAL A 94 20.12 4.37 -3.04
CA VAL A 94 19.14 3.39 -2.54
C VAL A 94 19.77 2.00 -2.50
N SER A 95 19.78 1.42 -1.31
CA SER A 95 20.31 0.08 -1.01
C SER A 95 19.25 -0.86 -0.44
N TYR A 96 18.18 -0.32 0.13
CA TYR A 96 17.10 -1.08 0.74
C TYR A 96 15.72 -0.47 0.47
N VAL A 97 14.88 -1.24 -0.22
CA VAL A 97 13.45 -0.93 -0.42
C VAL A 97 12.63 -1.92 0.40
N LEU A 98 11.82 -1.38 1.30
CA LEU A 98 10.83 -2.13 2.06
C LEU A 98 9.45 -1.94 1.43
N THR A 99 8.66 -3.00 1.39
CA THR A 99 7.23 -2.94 1.13
C THR A 99 6.49 -3.61 2.28
N MET A 100 5.31 -3.12 2.61
CA MET A 100 4.45 -3.74 3.61
C MET A 100 3.00 -3.74 3.12
N GLY A 101 2.32 -4.86 3.29
CA GLY A 101 0.93 -5.04 2.86
C GLY A 101 0.50 -6.50 2.81
N ASP A 102 -0.71 -6.76 2.32
CA ASP A 102 -1.26 -8.11 2.18
C ASP A 102 -0.75 -8.83 0.92
N SER A 103 -1.47 -9.88 0.47
CA SER A 103 -1.12 -10.62 -0.75
C SER A 103 -1.00 -9.70 -1.97
N THR A 104 -1.80 -8.63 -2.07
CA THR A 104 -1.70 -7.66 -3.16
C THR A 104 -0.42 -6.82 -3.05
N GLY A 105 -0.03 -6.43 -1.83
CA GLY A 105 1.26 -5.81 -1.54
C GLY A 105 2.43 -6.71 -1.92
N GLY A 106 2.31 -8.02 -1.65
CA GLY A 106 3.29 -9.02 -2.04
C GLY A 106 3.46 -9.14 -3.56
N MET A 107 2.37 -9.01 -4.33
CA MET A 107 2.40 -8.99 -5.79
C MET A 107 3.03 -7.70 -6.35
N TYR A 108 2.80 -6.54 -5.71
CA TYR A 108 3.53 -5.31 -6.03
C TYR A 108 5.03 -5.43 -5.74
N SER A 109 5.42 -6.03 -4.62
CA SER A 109 6.84 -6.28 -4.33
C SER A 109 7.49 -7.18 -5.37
N ASP A 110 6.80 -8.21 -5.85
CA ASP A 110 7.32 -9.04 -6.93
C ASP A 110 7.44 -8.27 -8.25
N ALA A 111 6.47 -7.42 -8.56
CA ALA A 111 6.54 -6.54 -9.72
C ALA A 111 7.68 -5.52 -9.60
N LEU A 112 7.92 -4.98 -8.41
CA LEU A 112 9.06 -4.12 -8.11
C LEU A 112 10.37 -4.85 -8.41
N ARG A 113 10.50 -6.10 -7.97
CA ARG A 113 11.64 -6.96 -8.31
C ARG A 113 11.76 -7.17 -9.81
N ARG A 114 10.68 -7.59 -10.49
CA ARG A 114 10.69 -7.90 -11.94
C ARG A 114 11.05 -6.69 -12.80
N THR A 115 10.52 -5.51 -12.48
CA THR A 115 10.85 -4.26 -13.18
C THR A 115 12.33 -3.88 -13.07
N LEU A 116 13.00 -4.29 -11.98
CA LEU A 116 14.45 -4.14 -11.81
C LEU A 116 15.28 -5.27 -12.49
N THR A 117 14.66 -6.41 -12.79
CA THR A 117 15.32 -7.69 -13.15
C THR A 117 15.77 -7.77 -14.62
N ILE A 118 15.51 -6.79 -15.48
CA ILE A 118 15.71 -7.01 -16.93
C ILE A 118 17.18 -7.27 -17.33
N LYS A 119 18.22 -7.06 -16.49
CA LYS A 119 19.60 -7.60 -16.74
C LYS A 119 20.44 -8.05 -15.53
N SER A 120 19.93 -8.17 -14.29
CA SER A 120 20.74 -8.73 -13.19
C SER A 120 20.76 -10.27 -13.29
N LYS A 121 21.90 -10.83 -13.73
CA LYS A 121 22.02 -12.28 -14.01
C LYS A 121 21.87 -13.20 -12.79
N ARG A 122 21.80 -12.70 -11.55
CA ARG A 122 21.64 -13.52 -10.33
C ARG A 122 20.94 -12.73 -9.20
N PHE A 123 19.77 -13.21 -8.77
CA PHE A 123 19.18 -12.86 -7.48
C PHE A 123 19.53 -13.91 -6.45
N ILE A 124 19.73 -13.49 -5.21
CA ILE A 124 19.67 -14.39 -4.05
C ILE A 124 18.34 -14.05 -3.37
N SER A 125 17.41 -14.99 -3.39
CA SER A 125 16.13 -14.86 -2.68
C SER A 125 16.23 -15.62 -1.36
N GLU A 126 15.85 -14.95 -0.28
CA GLU A 126 15.57 -15.56 1.02
C GLU A 126 14.06 -15.39 1.26
N GLU A 127 13.32 -16.48 1.12
CA GLU A 127 11.88 -16.51 1.32
C GLU A 127 11.56 -17.06 2.72
N GLN A 128 10.49 -16.56 3.35
CA GLN A 128 9.94 -17.22 4.53
C GLN A 128 9.57 -18.66 4.19
N LYS A 129 9.76 -19.57 5.14
CA LYS A 129 9.12 -20.89 5.04
C LYS A 129 7.62 -20.67 5.13
N GLU A 130 6.89 -21.03 4.08
CA GLU A 130 5.43 -20.99 4.12
C GLU A 130 4.90 -22.12 5.03
N ASP A 131 4.51 -21.79 6.26
CA ASP A 131 3.74 -22.70 7.13
C ASP A 131 2.28 -22.27 7.25
N GLY A 132 1.64 -22.19 6.08
CA GLY A 132 0.21 -21.92 5.97
C GLY A 132 -0.20 -20.56 6.54
N PHE A 133 -0.79 -20.56 7.74
CA PHE A 133 -1.37 -19.38 8.38
C PHE A 133 -0.51 -18.80 9.51
N LEU A 134 0.59 -19.46 9.88
CA LEU A 134 1.51 -18.95 10.90
C LEU A 134 2.64 -18.15 10.25
N PRO A 135 2.97 -16.96 10.77
CA PRO A 135 4.22 -16.30 10.39
C PRO A 135 5.44 -17.17 10.70
N ASP A 136 6.47 -17.06 9.86
CA ASP A 136 7.78 -17.65 10.11
C ASP A 136 8.48 -16.87 11.24
N LYS A 137 8.47 -17.43 12.46
CA LYS A 137 9.11 -16.84 13.63
C LYS A 137 10.59 -16.57 13.36
N ASP A 138 11.31 -17.55 12.81
CA ASP A 138 12.76 -17.49 12.62
C ASP A 138 13.12 -16.33 11.68
N TYR A 139 12.33 -16.14 10.62
CA TYR A 139 12.51 -14.99 9.73
C TYR A 139 12.41 -13.66 10.47
N PHE A 140 11.37 -13.48 11.30
CA PHE A 140 11.14 -12.21 11.98
C PHE A 140 12.05 -11.99 13.18
N THR A 141 12.63 -13.04 13.76
CA THR A 141 13.56 -12.89 14.89
C THR A 141 15.03 -12.79 14.49
N ARG A 142 15.40 -13.08 13.24
CA ARG A 142 16.82 -13.18 12.83
C ARG A 142 17.66 -11.91 13.03
N GLU A 143 17.02 -10.74 12.91
CA GLU A 143 17.68 -9.43 13.09
C GLU A 143 17.33 -8.80 14.45
N MET A 144 16.51 -9.46 15.26
CA MET A 144 16.12 -8.93 16.58
C MET A 144 17.19 -9.24 17.62
N PRO A 145 17.38 -8.39 18.65
CA PRO A 145 18.21 -8.73 19.80
C PRO A 145 17.72 -10.01 20.48
N ASP A 146 18.64 -10.86 20.94
CA ASP A 146 18.32 -12.13 21.63
C ASP A 146 17.40 -11.92 22.83
N GLU A 147 17.56 -10.81 23.56
CA GLU A 147 16.68 -10.45 24.68
C GLU A 147 15.22 -10.23 24.28
N VAL A 148 14.93 -10.02 22.99
CA VAL A 148 13.57 -9.87 22.45
C VAL A 148 13.14 -11.14 21.72
N ALA A 149 14.00 -11.68 20.85
CA ALA A 149 13.71 -12.82 19.98
C ALA A 149 13.15 -14.04 20.73
N GLN A 150 13.68 -14.32 21.93
CA GLN A 150 13.24 -15.45 22.75
C GLN A 150 11.77 -15.35 23.19
N TYR A 151 11.22 -14.15 23.29
CA TYR A 151 9.85 -13.90 23.72
C TYR A 151 8.85 -13.81 22.57
N VAL A 152 9.32 -13.80 21.33
CA VAL A 152 8.43 -13.72 20.17
C VAL A 152 7.67 -15.04 20.00
N THR A 153 6.35 -14.93 19.92
CA THR A 153 5.44 -16.02 19.59
C THR A 153 4.60 -15.64 18.38
N THR A 154 4.07 -16.65 17.69
CA THR A 154 3.27 -16.47 16.48
C THR A 154 1.82 -16.85 16.75
N LYS A 155 0.90 -16.17 16.08
CA LYS A 155 -0.53 -16.51 16.03
C LYS A 155 -0.98 -16.70 14.60
N PHE A 156 -2.04 -17.49 14.43
CA PHE A 156 -2.67 -17.71 13.14
C PHE A 156 -3.19 -16.39 12.55
N ARG A 157 -2.84 -16.16 11.28
CA ARG A 157 -3.33 -15.06 10.44
C ARG A 157 -4.60 -15.48 9.71
N PHE A 158 -5.33 -14.50 9.17
CA PHE A 158 -6.51 -14.75 8.33
C PHE A 158 -6.18 -15.07 6.87
N CYS A 159 -4.93 -14.86 6.45
CA CYS A 159 -4.49 -15.04 5.07
C CYS A 159 -3.34 -16.05 4.99
N LYS A 160 -3.58 -17.15 4.28
CA LYS A 160 -2.55 -18.18 4.01
C LYS A 160 -1.51 -17.71 2.97
N GLY A 161 -1.95 -16.95 1.98
CA GLY A 161 -1.09 -16.50 0.87
C GLY A 161 -0.22 -15.27 1.19
N CYS A 162 -0.28 -14.76 2.41
CA CYS A 162 0.41 -13.54 2.82
C CYS A 162 1.75 -13.90 3.48
N ALA A 163 2.79 -14.04 2.65
CA ALA A 163 4.15 -14.41 3.07
C ALA A 163 5.14 -13.26 2.86
N SER A 164 6.08 -13.10 3.80
CA SER A 164 7.16 -12.10 3.69
C SER A 164 8.35 -12.70 2.94
N LYS A 165 9.14 -11.85 2.28
CA LYS A 165 10.24 -12.29 1.42
C LYS A 165 11.29 -11.20 1.29
N LEU A 166 12.56 -11.60 1.27
CA LEU A 166 13.70 -10.74 1.02
C LEU A 166 14.38 -11.17 -0.28
N HIS A 167 14.48 -10.25 -1.23
CA HIS A 167 15.23 -10.43 -2.46
C HIS A 167 16.45 -9.53 -2.46
N ARG A 168 17.63 -10.11 -2.69
CA ARG A 168 18.87 -9.37 -2.89
C ARG A 168 19.24 -9.36 -4.36
N ALA A 169 19.11 -8.19 -4.99
CA ALA A 169 19.47 -7.94 -6.37
C ALA A 169 20.94 -7.51 -6.47
N LYS A 170 21.71 -8.13 -7.37
CA LYS A 170 23.07 -7.70 -7.72
C LYS A 170 23.04 -6.83 -8.97
N PHE A 171 23.67 -5.66 -8.94
CA PHE A 171 23.80 -4.80 -10.11
C PHE A 171 25.17 -4.11 -10.14
N TYR A 172 25.55 -3.60 -11.32
CA TYR A 172 26.82 -2.92 -11.51
C TYR A 172 26.59 -1.45 -11.84
N ILE A 173 27.30 -0.57 -11.14
CA ILE A 173 27.43 0.86 -11.46
C ILE A 173 28.91 1.09 -11.73
N GLU A 174 29.27 1.55 -12.93
CA GLU A 174 30.66 1.93 -13.26
C GLU A 174 31.71 0.85 -12.89
N ASN A 175 31.36 -0.42 -13.12
CA ASN A 175 32.14 -1.62 -12.75
C ASN A 175 32.23 -1.96 -11.25
N SER A 176 31.62 -1.19 -10.35
CA SER A 176 31.45 -1.54 -8.94
C SER A 176 30.21 -2.43 -8.74
N LEU A 177 30.38 -3.55 -8.03
CA LEU A 177 29.28 -4.42 -7.63
C LEU A 177 28.48 -3.76 -6.50
N ASN A 178 27.18 -3.62 -6.72
CA ASN A 178 26.22 -3.04 -5.78
C ASN A 178 25.09 -4.04 -5.49
N PHE A 179 24.43 -3.83 -4.35
CA PHE A 179 23.33 -4.66 -3.89
C PHE A 179 22.11 -3.80 -3.58
N LEU A 180 20.96 -4.26 -4.02
CA LEU A 180 19.66 -3.70 -3.65
C LEU A 180 18.86 -4.80 -2.94
N ASN A 181 18.52 -4.56 -1.68
CA ASN A 181 17.59 -5.39 -0.94
C ASN A 181 16.16 -4.91 -1.22
N ILE A 182 15.28 -5.83 -1.59
CA ILE A 182 13.85 -5.60 -1.72
C ILE A 182 13.17 -6.56 -0.76
N GLU A 183 12.54 -6.03 0.27
CA GLU A 183 11.85 -6.84 1.26
C GLU A 183 10.37 -6.54 1.25
N HIS A 184 9.56 -7.58 1.28
CA HIS A 184 8.15 -7.48 1.54
C HIS A 184 7.85 -8.06 2.92
N ILE A 185 7.19 -7.28 3.76
CA ILE A 185 6.66 -7.71 5.05
C ILE A 185 5.16 -7.89 4.92
N ALA A 186 4.72 -9.13 5.04
CA ALA A 186 3.31 -9.46 4.92
C ALA A 186 2.52 -8.97 6.14
N GLN A 187 1.40 -8.34 5.86
CA GLN A 187 0.49 -7.73 6.83
C GLN A 187 -0.96 -7.96 6.40
N THR A 188 -1.77 -8.54 7.28
CA THR A 188 -3.19 -8.83 6.96
C THR A 188 -4.15 -7.78 7.50
N MET A 189 -3.69 -6.95 8.45
CA MET A 189 -4.46 -5.92 9.16
C MET A 189 -3.56 -4.72 9.42
N ILE A 190 -4.08 -3.49 9.46
CA ILE A 190 -3.28 -2.27 9.70
C ILE A 190 -2.53 -2.36 11.03
N LEU A 191 -3.20 -2.87 12.06
CA LEU A 191 -2.60 -3.28 13.33
C LEU A 191 -2.86 -4.76 13.50
N ASP A 192 -1.87 -5.58 13.15
CA ASP A 192 -1.92 -7.04 13.24
C ASP A 192 -1.34 -7.48 14.60
N ASP A 193 -1.77 -8.63 15.09
CA ASP A 193 -1.32 -9.25 16.33
C ASP A 193 -0.71 -10.65 16.10
N SER A 194 -0.40 -10.99 14.84
CA SER A 194 0.19 -12.28 14.45
C SER A 194 1.59 -12.56 14.97
N LEU A 195 2.34 -11.54 15.39
CA LEU A 195 3.60 -11.64 16.14
C LEU A 195 3.42 -10.94 17.49
N GLN A 196 3.70 -11.65 18.59
CA GLN A 196 3.51 -11.13 19.94
C GLN A 196 4.70 -11.41 20.82
N LEU A 197 4.86 -10.60 21.87
CA LEU A 197 5.79 -10.90 22.96
C LEU A 197 5.04 -11.63 24.07
N THR A 198 5.40 -12.89 24.31
CA THR A 198 4.84 -13.68 25.41
C THR A 198 5.91 -13.89 26.47
N PHE A 199 5.67 -13.33 27.66
CA PHE A 199 6.60 -13.45 28.78
C PHE A 199 6.16 -14.58 29.72
N PRO A 200 7.08 -15.45 30.16
CA PRO A 200 6.78 -16.45 31.16
C PRO A 200 6.38 -15.82 32.50
N SER A 201 5.32 -16.38 33.13
CA SER A 201 4.77 -15.91 34.41
C SER A 201 5.69 -16.28 35.59
N TYR A 202 6.80 -15.58 35.79
CA TYR A 202 7.61 -15.69 37.02
C TYR A 202 7.97 -14.31 37.60
N LYS A 203 8.44 -14.29 38.85
CA LYS A 203 8.92 -13.09 39.57
C LYS A 203 10.11 -12.47 38.82
N GLY A 204 9.82 -11.57 37.89
CA GLY A 204 10.81 -10.96 36.98
C GLY A 204 10.21 -10.45 35.67
N ALA A 205 9.05 -10.98 35.25
CA ALA A 205 8.37 -10.60 34.01
C ALA A 205 8.09 -9.09 33.93
N ALA A 206 7.69 -8.44 35.03
CA ALA A 206 7.47 -6.99 35.06
C ALA A 206 8.72 -6.17 34.67
N LYS A 207 9.90 -6.56 35.16
CA LYS A 207 11.17 -5.86 34.83
C LYS A 207 11.59 -6.06 33.37
N VAL A 208 11.19 -7.17 32.75
CA VAL A 208 11.43 -7.43 31.32
C VAL A 208 10.45 -6.60 30.48
N MET A 209 9.17 -6.56 30.85
CA MET A 209 8.15 -5.76 30.16
C MET A 209 8.46 -4.25 30.14
N ASP A 210 9.10 -3.73 31.19
CA ASP A 210 9.55 -2.32 31.21
C ASP A 210 10.60 -1.99 30.13
N LYS A 211 11.32 -3.00 29.62
CA LYS A 211 12.40 -2.84 28.63
C LYS A 211 12.05 -3.39 27.26
N VAL A 212 11.28 -4.46 27.21
CA VAL A 212 10.91 -5.21 26.00
C VAL A 212 9.39 -5.24 25.92
N TRP A 213 8.83 -4.51 24.98
CA TRP A 213 7.38 -4.47 24.77
C TRP A 213 7.04 -4.09 23.33
N ALA A 214 5.93 -4.60 22.85
CA ALA A 214 5.32 -4.29 21.56
C ALA A 214 3.86 -4.74 21.64
N ILE A 215 2.94 -3.90 21.18
CA ILE A 215 1.50 -4.18 21.25
C ILE A 215 1.05 -4.85 19.95
N THR A 216 1.67 -4.51 18.83
CA THR A 216 1.30 -4.99 17.49
C THR A 216 2.49 -5.62 16.78
N THR A 217 2.21 -6.44 15.77
CA THR A 217 3.19 -6.97 14.83
C THR A 217 4.00 -5.84 14.18
N GLN A 218 3.34 -4.75 13.80
CA GLN A 218 3.98 -3.61 13.15
C GLN A 218 4.97 -2.93 14.09
N GLU A 219 4.59 -2.75 15.35
CA GLU A 219 5.48 -2.19 16.36
C GLU A 219 6.69 -3.09 16.60
N LEU A 220 6.47 -4.40 16.76
CA LEU A 220 7.55 -5.37 16.93
C LEU A 220 8.55 -5.30 15.76
N ILE A 221 8.05 -5.23 14.53
CA ILE A 221 8.87 -5.16 13.32
C ILE A 221 9.62 -3.84 13.23
N LEU A 222 8.94 -2.71 13.38
CA LEU A 222 9.56 -1.38 13.26
C LEU A 222 10.59 -1.14 14.38
N ARG A 223 10.26 -1.52 15.61
CA ARG A 223 11.08 -1.26 16.80
C ARG A 223 12.29 -2.17 16.93
N TYR A 224 12.14 -3.46 16.63
CA TYR A 224 13.19 -4.45 16.91
C TYR A 224 13.78 -5.06 15.65
N TYR A 225 12.95 -5.49 14.69
CA TYR A 225 13.46 -6.15 13.47
C TYR A 225 14.20 -5.17 12.54
N LEU A 226 13.68 -3.95 12.37
CA LEU A 226 14.26 -2.93 11.50
C LEU A 226 15.21 -1.97 12.23
N LYS A 227 15.48 -2.20 13.52
CA LYS A 227 16.19 -1.25 14.40
C LYS A 227 17.54 -0.82 13.84
N ASP A 228 18.33 -1.76 13.33
CA ASP A 228 19.69 -1.51 12.84
C ASP A 228 19.78 -1.50 11.31
N LYS A 229 18.64 -1.64 10.62
CA LYS A 229 18.56 -1.77 9.17
C LYS A 229 17.30 -1.08 8.64
N HIS A 230 17.34 0.24 8.60
CA HIS A 230 16.23 1.04 8.10
C HIS A 230 16.17 1.06 6.57
N PRO A 231 14.98 1.04 5.96
CA PRO A 231 14.84 1.19 4.52
C PRO A 231 15.12 2.62 4.06
N ASP A 232 15.70 2.76 2.87
CA ASP A 232 15.83 4.04 2.18
C ASP A 232 14.49 4.49 1.60
N VAL A 233 13.72 3.51 1.11
CA VAL A 233 12.39 3.68 0.51
C VAL A 233 11.45 2.66 1.14
N PHE A 234 10.32 3.13 1.65
CA PHE A 234 9.28 2.28 2.22
C PHE A 234 7.95 2.49 1.49
N LEU A 235 7.51 1.48 0.73
CA LEU A 235 6.22 1.45 0.06
C LEU A 235 5.16 0.79 0.96
N ILE A 236 4.14 1.55 1.32
CA ILE A 236 3.09 1.13 2.23
C ILE A 236 1.82 0.87 1.42
N PHE A 237 1.43 -0.40 1.34
CA PHE A 237 0.18 -0.87 0.77
C PHE A 237 -0.72 -1.30 1.93
N LEU A 238 -1.53 -0.38 2.46
CA LEU A 238 -2.41 -0.75 3.57
C LEU A 238 -3.34 -1.90 3.13
N PRO A 239 -3.56 -2.93 3.98
CA PRO A 239 -4.21 -4.17 3.60
C PRO A 239 -5.74 -4.02 3.53
N PHE A 240 -6.25 -3.04 2.76
CA PHE A 240 -7.67 -2.70 2.72
C PHE A 240 -8.55 -3.83 2.19
N VAL A 241 -8.01 -4.72 1.36
CA VAL A 241 -8.69 -5.94 0.92
C VAL A 241 -9.09 -6.81 2.11
N HIS A 242 -8.21 -7.01 3.10
CA HIS A 242 -8.57 -7.77 4.31
C HIS A 242 -9.25 -6.90 5.37
N ALA A 243 -8.77 -5.67 5.56
CA ALA A 243 -9.29 -4.74 6.56
C ALA A 243 -10.76 -4.37 6.31
N LYS A 244 -11.26 -4.37 5.06
CA LYS A 244 -12.67 -4.07 4.75
C LYS A 244 -13.65 -4.99 5.50
N GLY A 245 -13.26 -6.24 5.78
CA GLY A 245 -14.10 -7.20 6.51
C GLY A 245 -14.03 -7.06 8.03
N ASN A 246 -12.98 -6.42 8.55
CA ASN A 246 -12.58 -6.55 9.95
C ASN A 246 -12.51 -5.21 10.70
N ILE A 247 -12.36 -4.08 9.99
CA ILE A 247 -12.28 -2.74 10.57
C ILE A 247 -13.50 -1.93 10.16
N ARG A 248 -14.12 -1.29 11.15
CA ARG A 248 -15.19 -0.31 10.92
C ARG A 248 -14.60 0.99 10.40
N LEU A 249 -15.27 1.64 9.45
CA LEU A 249 -14.80 2.93 8.91
C LEU A 249 -14.56 3.98 10.01
N SER A 250 -15.35 3.98 11.08
CA SER A 250 -15.18 4.90 12.22
C SER A 250 -13.91 4.67 13.05
N ARG A 251 -13.32 3.46 13.02
CA ARG A 251 -12.07 3.13 13.72
C ARG A 251 -10.83 3.30 12.84
N LEU A 252 -11.00 3.24 11.54
CA LEU A 252 -9.90 3.28 10.56
C LEU A 252 -8.95 4.48 10.74
N PRO A 253 -9.43 5.74 10.94
CA PRO A 253 -8.51 6.86 11.14
C PRO A 253 -7.55 6.68 12.32
N MET A 254 -8.04 6.06 13.40
CA MET A 254 -7.23 5.81 14.61
C MET A 254 -6.14 4.78 14.34
N GLU A 255 -6.46 3.70 13.62
CA GLU A 255 -5.47 2.67 13.30
C GLU A 255 -4.38 3.18 12.34
N ILE A 256 -4.77 3.97 11.33
CA ILE A 256 -3.81 4.60 10.42
C ILE A 256 -2.92 5.59 11.18
N LYS A 257 -3.49 6.42 12.06
CA LYS A 257 -2.72 7.35 12.91
C LYS A 257 -1.75 6.62 13.84
N TYR A 258 -2.17 5.52 14.45
CA TYR A 258 -1.28 4.71 15.30
C TYR A 258 -0.14 4.11 14.49
N PHE A 259 -0.45 3.48 13.34
CA PHE A 259 0.57 2.92 12.45
C PHE A 259 1.57 3.99 11.97
N LYS A 260 1.07 5.18 11.59
CA LYS A 260 1.90 6.33 11.23
C LYS A 260 2.80 6.75 12.40
N GLY A 261 2.27 6.82 13.62
CA GLY A 261 3.05 7.14 14.81
C GLY A 261 4.19 6.16 15.05
N LEU A 262 3.96 4.85 14.87
CA LEU A 262 5.03 3.84 14.94
C LEU A 262 6.11 4.08 13.89
N VAL A 263 5.72 4.43 12.66
CA VAL A 263 6.65 4.74 11.57
C VAL A 263 7.50 5.97 11.90
N GLU A 264 6.90 7.01 12.47
CA GLU A 264 7.59 8.24 12.89
C GLU A 264 8.54 8.01 14.06
N GLU A 265 8.14 7.16 15.00
CA GLU A 265 8.92 6.86 16.20
C GLU A 265 10.17 6.02 15.88
N TYR A 266 10.05 5.03 15.01
CA TYR A 266 11.08 4.00 14.83
C TYR A 266 11.86 4.07 13.52
N LEU A 267 11.41 4.82 12.50
CA LEU A 267 12.16 4.98 11.25
C LEU A 267 12.76 6.39 11.14
N PRO A 268 14.03 6.50 10.70
CA PRO A 268 14.72 7.78 10.60
C PRO A 268 14.07 8.68 9.53
N ASN A 269 14.21 10.00 9.70
CA ASN A 269 13.66 10.98 8.76
C ASN A 269 14.25 10.91 7.34
N THR A 270 15.35 10.17 7.16
CA THR A 270 15.95 9.89 5.85
C THR A 270 15.15 8.87 5.04
N THR A 271 14.31 8.04 5.67
CA THR A 271 13.46 7.06 4.99
C THR A 271 12.32 7.76 4.25
N LYS A 272 12.25 7.58 2.93
CA LYS A 272 11.13 8.08 2.11
C LYS A 272 9.95 7.12 2.20
N LEU A 273 8.77 7.65 2.55
CA LEU A 273 7.54 6.89 2.80
C LEU A 273 6.55 7.13 1.66
N PHE A 274 6.14 6.07 0.98
CA PHE A 274 5.19 6.14 -0.13
C PHE A 274 3.93 5.36 0.21
N TYR A 275 2.81 6.05 0.39
CA TYR A 275 1.50 5.44 0.57
C TYR A 275 0.86 5.22 -0.80
N ILE A 276 0.66 3.95 -1.15
CA ILE A 276 0.02 3.56 -2.40
C ILE A 276 -1.40 3.09 -2.06
N THR A 277 -2.41 3.77 -2.60
CA THR A 277 -3.83 3.42 -2.38
C THR A 277 -4.14 2.01 -2.89
N SER A 278 -5.12 1.35 -2.29
CA SER A 278 -5.63 0.07 -2.83
C SER A 278 -6.50 0.31 -4.06
N TYR A 279 -6.50 -0.62 -5.01
CA TYR A 279 -7.50 -0.64 -6.09
C TYR A 279 -8.81 -1.30 -5.60
N GLY A 280 -9.87 -1.20 -6.40
CA GLY A 280 -11.18 -1.73 -6.05
C GLY A 280 -11.34 -3.19 -6.45
N GLU A 281 -12.10 -3.96 -5.67
CA GLU A 281 -12.48 -5.32 -6.04
C GLU A 281 -13.53 -5.35 -7.16
N PHE A 282 -13.56 -6.46 -7.90
CA PHE A 282 -14.39 -6.61 -9.09
C PHE A 282 -15.47 -7.67 -8.89
N GLU A 283 -16.65 -7.26 -8.45
CA GLU A 283 -17.76 -8.18 -8.14
C GLU A 283 -18.12 -9.13 -9.29
N LYS A 284 -17.98 -8.68 -10.55
CA LYS A 284 -18.29 -9.49 -11.73
C LYS A 284 -17.34 -10.69 -11.91
N GLU A 285 -16.10 -10.58 -11.43
CA GLU A 285 -15.07 -11.62 -11.56
C GLU A 285 -15.00 -12.54 -10.34
N ARG A 286 -15.91 -12.35 -9.38
CA ARG A 286 -15.86 -13.06 -8.11
C ARG A 286 -16.28 -14.52 -8.30
N LYS A 287 -15.35 -15.42 -8.00
CA LYS A 287 -15.55 -16.88 -8.14
C LYS A 287 -16.37 -17.49 -7.01
N SER A 288 -16.29 -16.94 -5.79
CA SER A 288 -17.06 -17.44 -4.65
C SER A 288 -18.46 -16.85 -4.62
N SER A 289 -19.48 -17.72 -4.64
CA SER A 289 -20.89 -17.34 -4.54
C SER A 289 -21.24 -16.70 -3.21
N GLU A 290 -20.60 -17.13 -2.12
CA GLU A 290 -20.78 -16.56 -0.77
C GLU A 290 -20.43 -15.07 -0.73
N TRP A 291 -19.39 -14.69 -1.46
CA TRP A 291 -18.85 -13.34 -1.44
C TRP A 291 -19.43 -12.45 -2.56
N TYR A 292 -20.21 -13.00 -3.50
CA TYR A 292 -20.77 -12.27 -4.63
C TYR A 292 -21.77 -11.20 -4.17
N LYS A 293 -21.48 -9.93 -4.46
CA LYS A 293 -22.26 -8.77 -3.99
C LYS A 293 -22.39 -8.72 -2.46
N HIS A 294 -21.44 -9.31 -1.75
CA HIS A 294 -21.39 -9.21 -0.29
C HIS A 294 -21.21 -7.75 0.12
N LEU A 295 -22.01 -7.30 1.09
CA LEU A 295 -21.99 -5.91 1.57
C LEU A 295 -21.14 -5.78 2.83
N PHE A 296 -20.24 -4.82 2.83
CA PHE A 296 -19.40 -4.45 3.96
C PHE A 296 -19.87 -3.10 4.49
N GLU A 297 -20.48 -3.07 5.67
CA GLU A 297 -21.13 -1.85 6.21
C GLU A 297 -22.13 -1.22 5.20
N GLY A 298 -22.90 -2.07 4.51
CA GLY A 298 -23.92 -1.63 3.54
C GLY A 298 -23.37 -1.22 2.16
N MET A 299 -22.08 -1.44 1.89
CA MET A 299 -21.41 -1.05 0.64
C MET A 299 -20.78 -2.26 -0.05
N LEU A 300 -20.63 -2.20 -1.38
CA LEU A 300 -19.81 -3.19 -2.09
C LEU A 300 -18.32 -3.02 -1.69
N ALA A 301 -17.52 -4.06 -1.91
CA ALA A 301 -16.10 -4.06 -1.56
C ALA A 301 -15.35 -2.87 -2.17
N ARG A 302 -15.56 -2.59 -3.47
CA ARG A 302 -14.98 -1.43 -4.18
C ARG A 302 -15.30 -0.10 -3.49
N ASP A 303 -16.57 0.14 -3.17
CA ASP A 303 -17.03 1.40 -2.59
C ASP A 303 -16.49 1.59 -1.17
N LYS A 304 -16.43 0.50 -0.39
CA LYS A 304 -15.81 0.54 0.93
C LYS A 304 -14.32 0.85 0.83
N ILE A 305 -13.59 0.20 -0.08
CA ILE A 305 -12.15 0.47 -0.29
C ILE A 305 -11.92 1.92 -0.75
N ASP A 306 -12.76 2.49 -1.63
CA ASP A 306 -12.67 3.92 -2.00
C ASP A 306 -12.81 4.82 -0.76
N LYS A 307 -13.79 4.54 0.12
CA LYS A 307 -13.91 5.29 1.38
C LYS A 307 -12.71 5.10 2.30
N MET A 308 -12.11 3.91 2.34
CA MET A 308 -10.90 3.66 3.13
C MET A 308 -9.69 4.44 2.57
N ASN A 309 -9.53 4.54 1.25
CA ASN A 309 -8.52 5.37 0.60
C ASN A 309 -8.73 6.87 0.87
N ARG A 310 -9.98 7.34 0.94
CA ARG A 310 -10.32 8.71 1.35
C ARG A 310 -9.89 9.00 2.79
N ILE A 311 -10.23 8.11 3.71
CA ILE A 311 -9.79 8.22 5.10
C ILE A 311 -8.26 8.20 5.21
N LEU A 312 -7.57 7.39 4.40
CA LEU A 312 -6.11 7.40 4.32
C LEU A 312 -5.57 8.78 3.91
N TYR A 313 -6.14 9.38 2.86
CA TYR A 313 -5.77 10.73 2.44
C TYR A 313 -5.99 11.74 3.56
N ASP A 314 -7.18 11.76 4.18
CA ASP A 314 -7.53 12.71 5.24
C ASP A 314 -6.56 12.63 6.44
N VAL A 315 -6.08 11.42 6.76
CA VAL A 315 -5.10 11.22 7.85
C VAL A 315 -3.70 11.71 7.46
N LEU A 316 -3.34 11.67 6.18
CA LEU A 316 -2.00 11.98 5.68
C LEU A 316 -1.89 13.36 5.02
N GLU A 317 -2.99 14.09 4.85
CA GLU A 317 -3.07 15.30 4.02
C GLU A 317 -1.95 16.31 4.35
N ASP A 318 -1.83 16.68 5.63
CA ASP A 318 -0.82 17.64 6.08
C ASP A 318 0.61 17.20 5.72
N ASP A 319 0.90 15.90 5.84
CA ASP A 319 2.22 15.34 5.52
C ASP A 319 2.47 15.24 4.02
N LEU A 320 1.44 14.90 3.24
CA LEU A 320 1.51 14.83 1.78
C LEU A 320 1.72 16.21 1.16
N LEU A 321 1.11 17.25 1.73
CA LEU A 321 1.21 18.63 1.27
C LEU A 321 2.52 19.33 1.71
N LYS A 322 3.28 18.73 2.61
CA LYS A 322 4.57 19.27 3.06
C LYS A 322 5.63 19.15 1.95
N ARG A 323 6.08 20.30 1.43
CA ARG A 323 7.05 20.40 0.31
C ARG A 323 8.32 19.58 0.53
N ASP A 324 8.97 19.77 1.68
CA ASP A 324 10.21 19.08 2.04
C ASP A 324 9.94 17.90 2.99
N GLY A 325 8.76 17.27 2.84
CA GLY A 325 8.33 16.12 3.63
C GLY A 325 8.95 14.81 3.14
N ARG A 326 8.95 13.80 4.02
CA ARG A 326 9.32 12.41 3.68
C ARG A 326 8.13 11.56 3.23
N TYR A 327 6.92 12.10 3.28
CA TYR A 327 5.67 11.42 2.93
C TYR A 327 5.26 11.76 1.51
N PHE A 328 4.92 10.72 0.76
CA PHE A 328 4.51 10.81 -0.63
C PHE A 328 3.29 9.92 -0.84
N GLY A 329 2.37 10.40 -1.65
CA GLY A 329 1.24 9.61 -2.12
C GLY A 329 1.53 9.06 -3.51
N PHE A 330 0.52 8.43 -4.10
CA PHE A 330 0.54 8.07 -5.51
C PHE A 330 -0.77 8.46 -6.19
N PHE A 331 -1.03 7.90 -7.37
CA PHE A 331 -2.33 8.02 -8.04
C PHE A 331 -3.39 7.19 -7.32
N ASP A 332 -4.66 7.57 -7.49
CA ASP A 332 -5.77 6.77 -6.99
C ASP A 332 -5.93 5.49 -7.81
N LEU A 333 -5.63 4.35 -7.19
CA LEU A 333 -5.73 3.05 -7.86
C LEU A 333 -7.19 2.59 -8.05
N ILE A 334 -8.19 3.17 -7.36
CA ILE A 334 -9.61 2.90 -7.63
C ILE A 334 -9.99 3.39 -9.03
N ASP A 335 -9.53 4.58 -9.38
CA ASP A 335 -9.75 5.22 -10.69
C ASP A 335 -9.00 4.46 -11.78
N ILE A 336 -7.70 4.18 -11.58
CA ILE A 336 -6.87 3.47 -12.57
C ILE A 336 -7.41 2.06 -12.86
N SER A 337 -8.07 1.43 -11.89
CA SER A 337 -8.58 0.05 -12.00
C SER A 337 -9.99 -0.05 -12.57
N GLU A 338 -10.73 1.05 -12.72
CA GLU A 338 -12.18 1.06 -13.00
C GLU A 338 -12.58 0.21 -14.22
N ASP A 339 -11.86 0.34 -15.32
CA ASP A 339 -12.15 -0.36 -16.58
C ASP A 339 -11.29 -1.64 -16.77
N ARG A 340 -10.66 -2.12 -15.71
CA ARG A 340 -9.72 -3.27 -15.74
C ARG A 340 -10.20 -4.49 -14.98
N GLY A 341 -11.52 -4.62 -14.79
CA GLY A 341 -12.10 -5.81 -14.18
C GLY A 341 -11.72 -7.11 -14.87
N ASN A 342 -11.60 -7.11 -16.20
CA ASN A 342 -11.15 -8.28 -16.96
C ASN A 342 -9.69 -8.70 -16.70
N TRP A 343 -8.90 -7.89 -16.00
CA TRP A 343 -7.57 -8.27 -15.52
C TRP A 343 -7.60 -8.81 -14.09
N SER A 344 -8.77 -8.93 -13.48
CA SER A 344 -8.89 -9.58 -12.19
C SER A 344 -8.95 -11.09 -12.36
N THR A 345 -8.21 -11.82 -11.54
CA THR A 345 -8.15 -13.28 -11.60
C THR A 345 -9.19 -13.95 -10.69
N ASP A 346 -9.65 -13.26 -9.64
CA ASP A 346 -10.58 -13.80 -8.64
C ASP A 346 -11.43 -12.75 -7.91
N SER A 347 -11.60 -11.55 -8.50
CA SER A 347 -12.15 -10.29 -7.93
C SER A 347 -11.25 -9.51 -6.99
N VAL A 348 -10.19 -10.13 -6.44
CA VAL A 348 -9.28 -9.50 -5.47
C VAL A 348 -7.92 -9.27 -6.08
N HIS A 349 -7.33 -10.29 -6.68
CA HIS A 349 -6.01 -10.24 -7.30
C HIS A 349 -6.14 -9.83 -8.77
N MET A 350 -5.15 -9.09 -9.25
CA MET A 350 -5.01 -8.70 -10.65
C MET A 350 -4.05 -9.63 -11.38
N GLU A 351 -4.00 -9.55 -12.70
CA GLU A 351 -2.98 -10.19 -13.51
C GLU A 351 -1.61 -9.53 -13.29
N VAL A 352 -0.53 -10.26 -13.59
CA VAL A 352 0.85 -9.80 -13.41
C VAL A 352 1.11 -8.46 -14.11
N VAL A 353 0.51 -8.25 -15.28
CA VAL A 353 0.67 -7.03 -16.09
C VAL A 353 0.20 -5.77 -15.37
N TRP A 354 -0.84 -5.87 -14.52
CA TRP A 354 -1.31 -4.77 -13.69
C TRP A 354 -0.20 -4.32 -12.74
N TYR A 355 0.31 -5.24 -11.92
CA TYR A 355 1.31 -4.93 -10.90
C TYR A 355 2.60 -4.39 -11.52
N GLU A 356 3.04 -4.96 -12.66
CA GLU A 356 4.21 -4.46 -13.41
C GLU A 356 4.01 -3.05 -13.96
N SER A 357 2.81 -2.73 -14.44
CA SER A 357 2.50 -1.39 -14.96
C SER A 357 2.55 -0.35 -13.85
N ILE A 358 1.89 -0.61 -12.72
CA ILE A 358 1.87 0.29 -11.57
C ILE A 358 3.27 0.48 -10.98
N MET A 359 4.07 -0.58 -10.83
CA MET A 359 5.44 -0.46 -10.34
C MET A 359 6.39 0.22 -11.33
N SER A 360 6.15 0.07 -12.64
CA SER A 360 6.89 0.85 -13.66
C SER A 360 6.57 2.34 -13.56
N MET A 361 5.29 2.71 -13.37
CA MET A 361 4.88 4.10 -13.13
C MET A 361 5.49 4.67 -11.85
N PHE A 362 5.51 3.89 -10.77
CA PHE A 362 6.16 4.27 -9.51
C PHE A 362 7.64 4.56 -9.75
N TRP A 363 8.37 3.63 -10.35
CA TRP A 363 9.79 3.79 -10.60
C TRP A 363 10.11 4.98 -11.50
N GLU A 364 9.32 5.20 -12.56
CA GLU A 364 9.54 6.35 -13.42
C GLU A 364 9.31 7.66 -12.65
N THR A 365 8.25 7.73 -11.85
CA THR A 365 7.95 8.90 -10.99
C THR A 365 9.07 9.15 -9.99
N TYR A 366 9.52 8.10 -9.29
CA TYR A 366 10.63 8.17 -8.32
C TYR A 366 11.91 8.65 -8.98
N CYS A 367 12.28 8.05 -10.11
CA CYS A 367 13.53 8.36 -10.78
C CYS A 367 13.54 9.71 -11.47
N ASN A 368 12.41 10.17 -12.03
CA ASN A 368 12.28 11.55 -12.48
C ASN A 368 12.49 12.52 -11.31
N SER A 369 11.88 12.24 -10.15
CA SER A 369 12.03 13.07 -8.94
C SER A 369 13.48 13.13 -8.45
N VAL A 370 14.19 12.01 -8.47
CA VAL A 370 15.63 11.94 -8.14
C VAL A 370 16.48 12.69 -9.16
N LEU A 371 16.31 12.40 -10.46
CA LEU A 371 17.20 12.90 -11.50
C LEU A 371 17.02 14.40 -11.74
N LEU A 372 15.80 14.91 -11.57
CA LEU A 372 15.46 16.32 -11.72
C LEU A 372 15.54 17.12 -10.41
N ASN A 373 15.81 16.47 -9.26
CA ASN A 373 15.78 17.09 -7.92
C ASN A 373 14.39 17.70 -7.59
N MET A 374 13.32 16.93 -7.84
CA MET A 374 11.92 17.35 -7.68
C MET A 374 11.16 16.39 -6.77
N PHE A 375 11.53 16.34 -5.48
CA PHE A 375 10.77 15.65 -4.44
C PHE A 375 9.76 16.57 -3.76
#